data_AF-A0A699W7J0-F1
#
_entry.id   AF-A0A699W7J0-F1
#
_cell.length_a   1.000
_cell.length_b   1.000
_cell.length_c   1.000
_cell.angle_alpha   90.00
_cell.angle_beta   90.00
_cell.angle_gamma   90.00
#
_symmetry.space_group_name_H-M   'P 1'
#
loop_
_entity.id
_entity.type
_entity.pdbx_description
1 polymer ?
#
loop_
_entity_poly.entity_id
_entity_poly.type
_entity_poly.pdbx_seq_one_letter_code
_entity_poly.pdbx_strand_id
1 'polypeptide(L)'
;MKTNTFVPALFAAAAFTAPLLVHGQGAPGGGRPATATSAIPRPAGGRITGTVTEAASGKPVSYATVSILDASGKAVNGGVAGDDGKFVLPGIPA
;
A
#
# COMPACT_ATOMS: atom_id res chain seq x y z
N MET A 1 7.65 -10.77 -24.99
CA MET A 1 8.30 -11.65 -23.99
C MET A 1 8.99 -10.72 -22.99
N LYS A 2 8.32 -10.40 -21.88
CA LYS A 2 8.77 -9.35 -20.94
C LYS A 2 9.24 -10.05 -19.66
N THR A 3 10.55 -10.09 -19.49
CA THR A 3 11.25 -10.74 -18.39
C THR A 3 11.07 -9.92 -17.12
N ASN A 4 10.28 -10.45 -16.17
CA ASN A 4 10.05 -9.82 -14.87
C ASN A 4 11.12 -10.33 -13.88
N THR A 5 12.06 -9.46 -13.53
CA THR A 5 13.22 -9.81 -12.70
C THR A 5 12.90 -9.59 -11.23
N PHE A 6 12.64 -10.68 -10.50
CA PHE A 6 12.62 -10.72 -9.04
C PHE A 6 14.05 -10.79 -8.51
N VAL A 7 14.44 -9.88 -7.62
CA VAL A 7 15.74 -9.91 -6.93
C VAL A 7 15.55 -10.54 -5.54
N PRO A 8 16.19 -11.69 -5.22
CA PRO A 8 16.16 -12.25 -3.88
C PRO A 8 17.42 -11.88 -3.08
N ALA A 9 17.21 -11.79 -1.76
CA ALA A 9 18.16 -12.08 -0.69
C ALA A 9 19.50 -11.32 -0.60
N LEU A 10 19.70 -10.65 0.54
CA LEU A 10 20.98 -10.75 1.24
C LEU A 10 20.77 -10.70 2.75
N PHE A 11 20.70 -11.89 3.35
CA PHE A 11 21.02 -12.10 4.75
C PHE A 11 22.55 -12.10 4.86
N ALA A 12 23.11 -11.19 5.65
CA ALA A 12 24.51 -11.24 6.02
C ALA A 12 24.61 -11.06 7.55
N ALA A 13 24.74 -12.19 8.24
CA ALA A 13 25.21 -12.26 9.60
C ALA A 13 26.74 -12.20 9.59
N ALA A 14 27.31 -11.28 10.35
CA ALA A 14 28.73 -11.32 10.72
C ALA A 14 28.86 -10.85 12.17
N ALA A 15 29.05 -11.80 13.08
CA ALA A 15 29.42 -11.58 14.47
C ALA A 15 30.93 -11.45 14.56
N PHE A 16 31.47 -10.41 15.22
CA PHE A 16 32.86 -10.44 15.70
C PHE A 16 33.07 -9.53 16.94
N THR A 17 33.37 -10.21 18.06
CA THR A 17 34.34 -9.89 19.13
C THR A 17 34.26 -8.57 19.92
N ALA A 18 33.93 -8.72 21.22
CA ALA A 18 34.14 -7.72 22.28
C ALA A 18 35.58 -7.74 22.82
N PRO A 19 36.07 -6.60 23.35
CA PRO A 19 36.61 -6.65 24.70
C PRO A 19 36.07 -5.57 25.63
N LEU A 20 36.06 -5.97 26.90
CA LEU A 20 35.60 -5.30 28.10
C LEU A 20 36.25 -3.93 28.31
N LEU A 21 35.42 -2.90 28.50
CA LEU A 21 35.80 -1.77 29.34
C LEU A 21 34.69 -1.54 30.37
N VAL A 22 34.93 -2.13 31.54
CA VAL A 22 34.19 -1.90 32.77
C VAL A 22 34.53 -0.50 33.28
N HIS A 23 33.59 0.43 33.18
CA HIS A 23 33.58 1.66 33.97
C HIS A 23 32.14 1.98 34.37
N GLY A 24 31.82 1.65 35.62
CA GLY A 24 31.10 2.53 36.53
C GLY A 24 29.66 2.91 36.22
N GLN A 25 28.75 2.24 36.93
CA GLN A 25 27.64 2.85 37.69
C GLN A 25 26.52 3.58 36.94
N GLY A 26 25.33 2.97 37.02
CA GLY A 26 24.06 3.72 36.97
C GLY A 26 22.89 2.93 36.43
N ALA A 27 22.35 1.99 37.20
CA ALA A 27 20.92 1.73 37.08
C ALA A 27 20.21 2.83 37.88
N PRO A 28 19.36 3.63 37.22
CA PRO A 28 17.96 3.55 37.59
C PRO A 28 17.06 3.51 36.36
N GLY A 29 15.93 2.82 36.51
CA GLY A 29 14.89 2.74 35.50
C GLY A 29 14.57 4.11 34.89
N GLY A 30 14.81 4.20 33.59
CA GLY A 30 14.35 5.30 32.76
C GLY A 30 13.61 4.69 31.60
N GLY A 31 12.33 4.37 31.82
CA GLY A 31 11.42 4.10 30.73
C GLY A 31 11.52 5.28 29.78
N ARG A 32 12.15 5.07 28.62
CA ARG A 32 11.92 6.00 27.51
C ARG A 32 10.42 5.94 27.32
N PRO A 33 9.67 7.04 27.50
CA PRO A 33 8.30 7.05 27.01
C PRO A 33 8.44 6.70 25.53
N ALA A 34 8.05 5.47 25.19
CA ALA A 34 7.75 5.14 23.83
C ALA A 34 6.63 6.12 23.51
N THR A 35 6.96 7.19 22.81
CA THR A 35 5.98 8.05 22.16
C THR A 35 5.26 7.12 21.19
N ALA A 36 4.24 6.44 21.71
CA ALA A 36 3.26 5.75 20.92
C ALA A 36 2.63 6.86 20.10
N THR A 37 3.14 7.04 18.88
CA THR A 37 2.47 7.91 17.92
C THR A 37 1.10 7.29 17.77
N SER A 38 0.10 7.96 18.33
CA SER A 38 -1.28 7.50 18.21
C SER A 38 -1.56 7.50 16.71
N ALA A 39 -1.66 6.29 16.13
CA ALA A 39 -1.95 6.16 14.72
C ALA A 39 -3.35 6.72 14.50
N ILE A 40 -3.44 7.88 13.87
CA ILE A 40 -4.72 8.48 13.50
C ILE A 40 -5.41 7.46 12.58
N PRO A 41 -6.59 6.93 12.96
CA PRO A 41 -7.33 6.04 12.09
C PRO A 41 -7.64 6.79 10.80
N ARG A 42 -7.10 6.32 9.68
CA ARG A 42 -7.53 6.86 8.38
C ARG A 42 -9.00 6.48 8.22
N PRO A 43 -9.90 7.44 7.92
CA PRO A 43 -11.27 7.10 7.61
C PRO A 43 -11.26 6.03 6.51
N ALA A 44 -12.00 4.94 6.74
CA ALA A 44 -12.14 3.89 5.75
C ALA A 44 -12.80 4.53 4.52
N GLY A 45 -12.00 4.77 3.48
CA GLY A 45 -12.54 5.33 2.25
C GLY A 45 -13.62 4.42 1.67
N GLY A 46 -14.58 5.01 0.98
CA GLY A 46 -15.61 4.30 0.25
C GLY A 46 -15.02 3.37 -0.80
N ARG A 47 -15.87 2.50 -1.35
CA ARG A 47 -15.52 1.56 -2.41
C ARG A 47 -16.53 1.69 -3.53
N ILE A 48 -16.03 1.81 -4.76
CA ILE A 48 -16.85 1.77 -5.98
C ILE A 48 -16.58 0.45 -6.69
N THR A 49 -17.66 -0.21 -7.11
CA THR A 49 -17.60 -1.45 -7.89
C THR A 49 -18.57 -1.38 -9.05
N GLY A 50 -18.22 -1.99 -10.17
CA GLY A 50 -19.09 -2.06 -11.34
C GLY A 50 -18.52 -2.95 -12.42
N THR A 51 -19.18 -2.94 -13.58
CA THR A 51 -18.77 -3.68 -14.78
C THR A 51 -18.76 -2.72 -15.95
N VAL A 52 -17.67 -2.71 -16.72
CA VAL A 52 -17.58 -1.95 -17.97
C VAL A 52 -18.10 -2.83 -19.10
N THR A 53 -19.12 -2.36 -19.81
CA THR A 53 -19.71 -3.06 -20.97
C THR A 53 -19.69 -2.19 -22.21
N GLU A 54 -19.56 -2.82 -23.36
CA GLU A 54 -19.64 -2.18 -24.66
C GLU A 54 -21.10 -1.90 -25.00
N ALA A 55 -21.39 -0.67 -25.44
CA ALA A 55 -22.75 -0.16 -25.51
C ALA A 55 -23.64 -0.87 -26.54
N ALA A 56 -23.08 -1.35 -27.65
CA ALA A 56 -23.86 -1.95 -28.72
C ALA A 56 -24.16 -3.44 -28.50
N SER A 57 -23.19 -4.20 -28.01
CA SER A 57 -23.30 -5.65 -27.84
C SER A 57 -23.54 -6.09 -26.39
N GLY A 58 -23.38 -5.19 -25.42
CA GLY A 58 -23.47 -5.50 -23.99
C GLY A 58 -22.33 -6.38 -23.49
N LYS A 59 -21.31 -6.67 -24.31
CA LYS A 59 -20.18 -7.51 -23.92
C LYS A 59 -19.29 -6.78 -22.92
N PRO A 60 -18.73 -7.48 -21.91
CA PRO A 60 -17.79 -6.88 -20.98
C PRO A 60 -16.52 -6.41 -21.71
N VAL A 61 -15.98 -5.28 -21.27
CA VAL A 61 -14.74 -4.71 -21.80
C VAL A 61 -13.59 -5.08 -20.87
N SER A 62 -12.77 -6.02 -21.31
CA SER A 62 -11.57 -6.44 -20.59
C SER A 62 -10.53 -5.31 -20.50
N TYR A 63 -9.87 -5.19 -19.35
CA TYR A 63 -8.75 -4.25 -19.15
C TYR A 63 -9.09 -2.77 -19.40
N ALA A 64 -10.36 -2.39 -19.28
CA ALA A 64 -10.78 -1.00 -19.36
C ALA A 64 -10.15 -0.18 -18.22
N THR A 65 -9.61 0.99 -18.54
CA THR A 65 -9.10 1.93 -17.52
C THR A 65 -10.25 2.74 -16.96
N VAL A 66 -10.41 2.73 -15.64
CA VAL A 66 -11.43 3.48 -14.92
C VAL A 66 -10.73 4.52 -14.05
N SER A 67 -11.11 5.78 -14.21
CA SER A 67 -10.62 6.89 -13.39
C SER A 67 -11.77 7.52 -12.65
N ILE A 68 -11.52 7.90 -11.39
CA ILE A 68 -12.44 8.66 -10.56
C ILE A 68 -11.92 10.09 -10.53
N LEU A 69 -12.77 11.01 -10.92
CA LEU A 69 -12.46 12.42 -11.03
C LEU A 69 -13.22 13.19 -9.94
N ASP A 70 -12.60 14.23 -9.40
CA ASP A 70 -13.31 15.21 -8.57
C ASP A 70 -14.16 16.16 -9.43
N ALA A 71 -14.87 17.09 -8.77
CA ALA A 71 -15.69 18.10 -9.45
C ALA A 71 -14.89 19.05 -10.35
N SER A 72 -13.57 19.14 -10.17
CA SER A 72 -12.66 19.93 -11.00
C SER A 72 -12.06 19.11 -12.16
N GLY A 73 -12.44 17.83 -12.31
CA GLY A 73 -11.93 16.93 -13.32
C GLY A 73 -10.57 16.32 -12.99
N LYS A 74 -10.07 16.44 -11.75
CA LYS A 74 -8.79 15.86 -11.35
C LYS A 74 -8.97 14.40 -10.96
N ALA A 75 -8.10 13.53 -11.47
CA ALA A 75 -8.09 12.14 -11.05
C ALA A 75 -7.69 12.03 -9.56
N VAL A 76 -8.58 11.47 -8.75
CA VAL A 76 -8.38 11.20 -7.32
C VAL A 76 -8.08 9.73 -7.05
N ASN A 77 -8.54 8.83 -7.92
CA ASN A 77 -8.27 7.40 -7.86
C ASN A 77 -8.50 6.77 -9.25
N GLY A 78 -8.05 5.54 -9.46
CA GLY A 78 -8.28 4.81 -10.69
C GLY A 78 -7.75 3.39 -10.62
N GLY A 79 -8.12 2.60 -11.62
CA GLY A 79 -7.74 1.20 -11.72
C GLY A 79 -8.13 0.62 -13.06
N VAL A 80 -7.90 -0.68 -13.21
CA VAL A 80 -8.15 -1.40 -14.45
C VAL A 80 -9.17 -2.50 -14.19
N ALA A 81 -10.15 -2.63 -15.07
CA ALA A 81 -11.13 -3.69 -15.04
C ALA A 81 -10.47 -5.05 -15.33
N GLY A 82 -11.02 -6.12 -14.75
CA GLY A 82 -10.64 -7.49 -15.06
C GLY A 82 -10.97 -7.90 -16.50
N ASP A 83 -10.65 -9.13 -16.85
CA ASP A 83 -11.04 -9.74 -18.13
C ASP A 83 -12.57 -9.83 -18.30
N ASP A 84 -13.30 -9.93 -17.20
CA ASP A 84 -14.77 -9.93 -17.15
C ASP A 84 -15.39 -8.52 -17.12
N GLY A 85 -14.57 -7.48 -17.29
CA GLY A 85 -14.98 -6.08 -17.25
C GLY A 85 -15.32 -5.57 -15.86
N LYS A 86 -15.24 -6.39 -14.80
CA LYS A 86 -15.51 -5.95 -13.43
C LYS A 86 -14.35 -5.14 -12.89
N PHE A 87 -14.67 -4.08 -12.13
CA PHE A 87 -13.66 -3.27 -11.46
C PHE A 87 -14.03 -3.03 -10.00
N VAL A 88 -13.00 -2.82 -9.18
CA VAL A 88 -13.11 -2.48 -7.77
C VAL A 88 -12.13 -1.37 -7.45
N LEU A 89 -12.63 -0.23 -6.98
CA LEU A 89 -11.84 0.94 -6.63
C LEU A 89 -12.08 1.28 -5.15
N PRO A 90 -11.20 0.85 -4.23
CA PRO A 90 -11.27 1.17 -2.82
C PRO A 90 -10.61 2.52 -2.50
N GLY A 91 -10.88 3.07 -1.33
CA GLY A 91 -10.18 4.26 -0.83
C GLY A 91 -10.73 5.57 -1.40
N ILE A 92 -12.04 5.63 -1.65
CA ILE A 92 -12.69 6.84 -2.15
C ILE A 92 -12.94 7.79 -0.97
N PRO A 93 -12.43 9.03 -0.99
CA PRO A 93 -12.74 10.01 0.05
C PRO A 93 -14.24 10.34 0.07
N ALA A 94 -14.75 10.68 1.26
CA ALA A 94 -16.11 11.22 1.40
C ALA A 94 -16.16 12.71 1.01
#